data_AF-A0A7W0GPC3-F1
#
_entry.id   AF-A0A7W0GPC3-F1
#
_cell.length_a   1.000
_cell.length_b   1.000
_cell.length_c   1.000
_cell.angle_alpha   90.00
_cell.angle_beta   90.00
_cell.angle_gamma   90.00
#
_symmetry.space_group_name_H-M   'P 1'
#
loop_
_entity.id
_entity.type
_entity.pdbx_description
1 polymer ?
#
loop_
_entity_poly.entity_id
_entity_poly.type
_entity_poly.pdbx_seq_one_letter_code
_entity_poly.pdbx_strand_id
1 'polypeptide(L)'
;MRKYLLPVAFLMFAMLLCAPAVIAQGKAKTGPDSSTIRDPDLERDSLHNLEVARNYFKLKKAYVAALKRCEEIIAGNPNFARIEEALFMAGESSLFLAENRGKQSPSLYVNYDGTAKRTLSADEFRELGREYLTRLITDYPNSSFRKQVEEDLAALGSGKVKTENRKK
;
A
#
# COMPACT_ATOMS: atom_id res chain seq x y z
N MET A 1 50.98 2.62 41.59
CA MET A 1 49.66 2.00 41.31
C MET A 1 48.59 3.08 41.20
N ARG A 2 48.30 3.64 40.01
CA ARG A 2 47.16 4.56 39.79
C ARG A 2 46.92 4.97 38.31
N LYS A 3 47.35 4.17 37.33
CA LYS A 3 47.28 4.53 35.89
C LYS A 3 46.19 3.79 35.10
N TYR A 4 45.33 3.01 35.75
CA TYR A 4 44.27 2.24 35.09
C TYR A 4 42.85 2.66 35.50
N LEU A 5 42.69 3.77 36.23
CA LEU A 5 41.36 4.23 36.68
C LEU A 5 40.56 4.98 35.60
N LEU A 6 41.21 5.49 34.54
CA LEU A 6 40.52 6.24 33.48
C LEU A 6 39.86 5.40 32.36
N PRO A 7 40.43 4.27 31.87
CA PRO A 7 39.81 3.55 30.75
C PRO A 7 38.59 2.71 31.18
N VAL A 8 38.45 2.38 32.46
CA VAL A 8 37.32 1.58 32.97
C VAL A 8 36.03 2.40 33.06
N ALA A 9 36.13 3.71 33.35
CA ALA A 9 34.97 4.59 33.42
C ALA A 9 34.33 4.86 32.03
N PHE A 10 35.12 4.84 30.96
CA PHE A 10 34.63 5.06 29.60
C PHE A 10 33.90 3.83 29.04
N LEU A 11 34.32 2.62 29.43
CA LEU A 11 33.65 1.38 29.01
C LEU A 11 32.29 1.18 29.71
N MET A 12 32.13 1.69 30.93
CA MET A 12 30.86 1.63 31.67
C MET A 12 29.82 2.65 31.18
N PHE A 13 30.23 3.80 30.62
CA PHE A 13 29.30 4.80 30.09
C PHE A 13 28.72 4.39 28.71
N ALA A 14 29.45 3.57 27.94
CA ALA A 14 29.01 3.10 26.62
C ALA A 14 27.90 2.03 26.67
N MET A 15 27.72 1.32 27.80
CA MET A 15 26.65 0.31 27.93
C MET A 15 25.28 0.89 28.31
N LEU A 16 25.20 2.17 28.71
CA LEU A 16 23.92 2.80 29.09
C LEU A 16 23.16 3.47 27.93
N LEU A 17 23.71 3.47 26.71
CA LEU A 17 23.07 4.09 25.54
C LEU A 17 22.35 3.10 24.61
N CYS A 18 22.37 1.80 24.91
CA CYS A 18 21.59 0.77 24.23
C CYS A 18 20.39 0.35 25.08
N ALA A 19 19.51 1.29 25.42
CA ALA A 19 18.15 0.92 25.78
C ALA A 19 17.43 0.54 24.49
N PRO A 20 16.99 -0.71 24.28
CA PRO A 20 16.07 -0.98 23.20
C PRO A 20 14.81 -0.16 23.47
N ALA A 21 14.52 0.79 22.59
CA ALA A 21 13.19 1.38 22.51
C ALA A 21 12.24 0.24 22.18
N VAL A 22 11.64 -0.36 23.21
CA VAL A 22 10.46 -1.20 23.07
C VAL A 22 9.37 -0.27 22.58
N ILE A 23 9.29 -0.11 21.27
CA ILE A 23 8.14 0.46 20.61
C ILE A 23 7.01 -0.50 20.94
N ALA A 24 6.20 -0.13 21.93
CA ALA A 24 4.95 -0.79 22.23
C ALA A 24 4.16 -0.89 20.91
N GLN A 25 4.11 -2.09 20.34
CA GLN A 25 3.23 -2.41 19.23
C GLN A 25 1.81 -2.32 19.77
N GLY A 26 1.26 -1.10 19.77
CA GLY A 26 -0.14 -0.86 20.07
C GLY A 26 -0.96 -1.72 19.13
N LYS A 27 -1.51 -2.82 19.65
CA LYS A 27 -2.57 -3.60 19.02
C LYS A 27 -3.84 -2.75 19.01
N ALA A 28 -3.86 -1.67 18.25
CA ALA A 28 -5.10 -1.27 17.63
C ALA A 28 -5.46 -2.45 16.72
N LYS A 29 -6.63 -3.06 16.95
CA LYS A 29 -7.17 -4.08 16.04
C LYS A 29 -7.56 -3.38 14.74
N THR A 30 -6.57 -3.08 13.91
CA THR A 30 -6.74 -2.62 12.53
C THR A 30 -6.62 -3.86 11.64
N GLY A 31 -7.51 -3.99 10.65
CA GLY A 31 -7.63 -5.20 9.85
C GLY A 31 -8.97 -5.95 10.03
N PRO A 32 -9.26 -6.93 9.15
CA PRO A 32 -10.46 -7.76 9.22
C PRO A 32 -10.61 -8.50 10.54
N ASP A 33 -11.82 -8.97 10.83
CA ASP A 33 -12.16 -9.63 12.09
C ASP A 33 -11.11 -10.67 12.51
N SER A 34 -10.55 -10.47 13.71
CA SER A 34 -9.58 -11.35 14.34
C SER A 34 -10.12 -12.76 14.62
N SER A 35 -11.44 -12.93 14.66
CA SER A 35 -12.10 -14.23 14.85
C SER A 35 -12.10 -15.11 13.60
N THR A 36 -11.79 -14.54 12.43
CA THR A 36 -11.73 -15.26 11.15
C THR A 36 -10.62 -16.32 11.16
N ILE A 37 -10.99 -17.57 10.90
CA ILE A 37 -10.03 -18.66 10.66
C ILE A 37 -9.35 -18.39 9.32
N ARG A 38 -8.03 -18.21 9.35
CA ARG A 38 -7.20 -17.93 8.18
C ARG A 38 -6.28 -19.12 7.91
N ASP A 39 -6.15 -19.48 6.65
CA ASP A 39 -5.18 -20.49 6.23
C ASP A 39 -3.75 -19.93 6.41
N PRO A 40 -2.89 -20.57 7.25
CA PRO A 40 -1.55 -20.08 7.52
C PRO A 40 -0.62 -20.03 6.31
N ASP A 41 -0.84 -20.88 5.30
CA ASP A 41 -0.05 -20.86 4.07
C ASP A 41 -0.49 -19.71 3.17
N LEU A 42 -1.81 -19.52 2.98
CA LEU A 42 -2.33 -18.37 2.21
C LEU A 42 -1.95 -17.02 2.86
N GLU A 43 -1.95 -16.94 4.19
CA GLU A 43 -1.49 -15.76 4.93
C GLU A 43 -0.02 -15.44 4.66
N ARG A 44 0.85 -16.46 4.68
CA ARG A 44 2.28 -16.29 4.44
C ARG A 44 2.54 -15.82 3.01
N ASP A 45 1.88 -16.44 2.03
CA ASP A 45 2.02 -16.09 0.63
C ASP A 45 1.50 -14.68 0.35
N SER A 46 0.35 -14.33 0.92
CA SER A 46 -0.23 -12.98 0.82
C SER A 46 0.67 -11.92 1.47
N LEU A 47 1.28 -12.25 2.61
CA LEU A 47 2.23 -11.36 3.28
C LEU A 47 3.48 -11.13 2.44
N HIS A 48 4.04 -12.19 1.86
CA HIS A 48 5.17 -12.09 0.95
C HIS A 48 4.83 -11.20 -0.27
N ASN A 49 3.68 -11.45 -0.91
CA ASN A 49 3.21 -10.62 -2.02
C ASN A 49 3.02 -9.17 -1.61
N LEU A 50 2.52 -8.89 -0.39
CA LEU A 50 2.31 -7.54 0.10
C LEU A 50 3.66 -6.83 0.35
N GLU A 51 4.67 -7.53 0.86
CA GLU A 51 6.02 -6.98 1.01
C GLU A 51 6.66 -6.62 -0.33
N VAL A 52 6.48 -7.48 -1.32
CA VAL A 52 6.91 -7.21 -2.71
C VAL A 52 6.17 -6.00 -3.27
N ALA A 53 4.85 -5.91 -3.05
CA ALA A 53 4.04 -4.77 -3.46
C ALA A 53 4.54 -3.47 -2.81
N ARG A 54 4.88 -3.48 -1.50
CA ARG A 54 5.39 -2.28 -0.79
C ARG A 54 6.68 -1.77 -1.41
N ASN A 55 7.59 -2.69 -1.74
CA ASN A 55 8.85 -2.35 -2.39
C ASN A 55 8.61 -1.71 -3.77
N TYR A 56 7.69 -2.28 -4.55
CA TYR A 56 7.29 -1.70 -5.83
C TYR A 56 6.66 -0.32 -5.68
N PHE A 57 5.75 -0.16 -4.73
CA PHE A 57 5.00 1.07 -4.51
C PHE A 57 5.90 2.21 -4.02
N LYS A 58 6.67 2.00 -2.95
CA LYS A 58 7.43 3.07 -2.27
C LYS A 58 8.77 3.36 -2.95
N LEU A 59 9.62 2.34 -3.09
CA LEU A 59 11.01 2.52 -3.51
C LEU A 59 11.14 2.59 -5.03
N LYS A 60 10.45 1.68 -5.73
CA LYS A 60 10.57 1.60 -7.19
C LYS A 60 9.59 2.52 -7.93
N LYS A 61 8.52 2.97 -7.28
CA LYS A 61 7.39 3.69 -7.92
C LYS A 61 6.89 2.93 -9.16
N ALA A 62 6.86 1.60 -9.06
CA ALA A 62 6.47 0.66 -10.08
C ALA A 62 5.01 0.26 -9.85
N TYR A 63 4.09 1.19 -10.13
CA TYR A 63 2.68 1.07 -9.73
C TYR A 63 1.93 -0.03 -10.46
N VAL A 64 2.31 -0.40 -11.69
CA VAL A 64 1.74 -1.58 -12.36
C VAL A 64 2.10 -2.86 -11.61
N ALA A 65 3.36 -2.99 -11.19
CA ALA A 65 3.82 -4.16 -10.44
C ALA A 65 3.22 -4.22 -9.02
N ALA A 66 3.08 -3.08 -8.36
CA ALA A 66 2.39 -3.00 -7.07
C ALA A 66 0.92 -3.40 -7.20
N LEU A 67 0.21 -2.81 -8.16
CA LEU A 67 -1.21 -3.11 -8.44
C LEU A 67 -1.43 -4.60 -8.66
N LYS A 68 -0.69 -5.24 -9.59
CA LYS A 68 -0.87 -6.67 -9.89
C LYS A 68 -0.67 -7.58 -8.67
N ARG A 69 0.29 -7.26 -7.80
CA ARG A 69 0.52 -8.03 -6.56
C ARG A 69 -0.61 -7.84 -5.56
N CYS A 70 -1.15 -6.63 -5.45
CA CYS A 70 -2.31 -6.38 -4.60
C CYS A 70 -3.56 -7.08 -5.15
N GLU A 71 -3.79 -7.06 -6.47
CA GLU A 71 -4.91 -7.78 -7.11
C GLU A 71 -4.83 -9.29 -6.88
N GLU A 72 -3.63 -9.87 -6.95
CA GLU A 72 -3.39 -11.28 -6.63
C GLU A 72 -3.79 -11.61 -5.17
N ILE A 73 -3.44 -10.75 -4.22
CA ILE A 73 -3.86 -10.90 -2.81
C ILE A 73 -5.38 -10.76 -2.67
N ILE A 74 -5.97 -9.73 -3.27
CA ILE A 74 -7.40 -9.41 -3.13
C ILE A 74 -8.27 -10.53 -3.71
N ALA A 75 -7.86 -11.12 -4.83
CA ALA A 75 -8.55 -12.24 -5.46
C ALA A 75 -8.27 -13.58 -4.77
N GLY A 76 -7.01 -13.82 -4.36
CA GLY A 76 -6.57 -15.11 -3.84
C GLY A 76 -6.80 -15.33 -2.35
N ASN A 77 -6.80 -14.25 -1.54
CA ASN A 77 -7.00 -14.30 -0.09
C ASN A 77 -7.79 -13.07 0.41
N PRO A 78 -9.10 -12.99 0.16
CA PRO A 78 -9.91 -11.84 0.56
C PRO A 78 -10.02 -11.65 2.09
N ASN A 79 -9.74 -12.68 2.88
CA ASN A 79 -9.72 -12.62 4.36
C ASN A 79 -8.34 -12.30 4.95
N PHE A 80 -7.39 -11.94 4.10
CA PHE A 80 -6.02 -11.67 4.48
C PHE A 80 -5.95 -10.65 5.62
N ALA A 81 -5.15 -10.92 6.66
CA ALA A 81 -5.06 -10.07 7.83
C ALA A 81 -4.71 -8.59 7.52
N ARG A 82 -4.08 -8.32 6.37
CA ARG A 82 -3.70 -6.97 5.93
C ARG A 82 -4.35 -6.56 4.62
N ILE A 83 -5.52 -7.10 4.31
CA ILE A 83 -6.26 -6.80 3.07
C ILE A 83 -6.55 -5.31 2.90
N GLU A 84 -6.76 -4.56 4.00
CA GLU A 84 -6.92 -3.10 3.97
C GLU A 84 -5.73 -2.40 3.29
N GLU A 85 -4.51 -2.84 3.58
CA GLU A 85 -3.31 -2.27 2.99
C GLU A 85 -3.17 -2.66 1.51
N ALA A 86 -3.58 -3.88 1.15
CA ALA A 86 -3.61 -4.31 -0.25
C ALA A 86 -4.62 -3.49 -1.07
N LEU A 87 -5.83 -3.28 -0.54
CA LEU A 87 -6.86 -2.43 -1.14
C LEU A 87 -6.38 -0.99 -1.29
N PHE A 88 -5.78 -0.42 -0.23
CA PHE A 88 -5.21 0.93 -0.26
C PHE A 88 -4.17 1.06 -1.37
N MET A 89 -3.19 0.16 -1.42
CA MET A 89 -2.12 0.21 -2.41
C MET A 89 -2.62 -0.06 -3.83
N ALA A 90 -3.63 -0.92 -4.03
CA ALA A 90 -4.27 -1.13 -5.32
C ALA A 90 -4.97 0.14 -5.80
N GLY A 91 -5.74 0.78 -4.90
CA GLY A 91 -6.42 2.05 -5.15
C GLY A 91 -5.44 3.15 -5.58
N GLU A 92 -4.47 3.44 -4.72
CA GLU A 92 -3.45 4.47 -4.97
C GLU A 92 -2.60 4.21 -6.21
N SER A 93 -2.21 2.95 -6.44
CA SER A 93 -1.47 2.60 -7.65
C SER A 93 -2.28 2.90 -8.90
N SER A 94 -3.58 2.61 -8.88
CA SER A 94 -4.49 2.88 -10.00
C SER A 94 -4.63 4.39 -10.23
N LEU A 95 -4.80 5.20 -9.18
CA LEU A 95 -4.85 6.66 -9.29
C LEU A 95 -3.55 7.25 -9.83
N PHE A 96 -2.39 6.78 -9.37
CA PHE A 96 -1.11 7.21 -9.92
C PHE A 96 -0.93 6.81 -11.39
N LEU A 97 -1.41 5.64 -11.79
CA LEU A 97 -1.37 5.23 -13.20
C LEU A 97 -2.30 6.07 -14.07
N ALA A 98 -3.48 6.47 -13.57
CA ALA A 98 -4.38 7.41 -14.26
C ALA A 98 -3.72 8.78 -14.52
N GLU A 99 -2.81 9.18 -13.64
CA GLU A 99 -2.01 10.41 -13.76
C GLU A 99 -0.70 10.21 -14.54
N ASN A 100 -0.46 9.01 -15.09
CA ASN A 100 0.78 8.61 -15.76
C ASN A 100 2.03 8.83 -14.88
N ARG A 101 1.91 8.59 -13.57
CA ARG A 101 3.00 8.70 -12.60
C ARG A 101 3.73 7.37 -12.42
N GLY A 102 4.94 7.47 -11.88
CA GLY A 102 5.79 6.30 -11.57
C GLY A 102 6.85 6.03 -12.64
N LYS A 103 7.55 4.90 -12.49
CA LYS A 103 8.62 4.47 -13.41
C LYS A 103 8.14 3.52 -14.51
N GLN A 104 6.90 3.05 -14.41
CA GLN A 104 6.28 2.12 -15.35
C GLN A 104 5.21 2.86 -16.15
N SER A 105 5.17 2.62 -17.47
CA SER A 105 4.04 3.08 -18.28
C SER A 105 2.77 2.34 -17.88
N PRO A 106 1.60 3.02 -17.76
CA PRO A 106 0.31 2.37 -17.57
C PRO A 106 -0.01 1.29 -18.60
N SER A 107 0.52 1.41 -19.83
CA SER A 107 0.38 0.39 -20.90
C SER A 107 0.93 -1.00 -20.55
N LEU A 108 1.76 -1.11 -19.51
CA LEU A 108 2.26 -2.39 -19.00
C LEU A 108 1.21 -3.15 -18.17
N TYR A 109 0.13 -2.49 -17.78
CA TYR A 109 -1.04 -3.13 -17.22
C TYR A 109 -1.87 -3.69 -18.39
N VAL A 110 -1.77 -5.00 -18.59
CA VAL A 110 -2.40 -5.69 -19.71
C VAL A 110 -3.41 -6.67 -19.16
N ASN A 111 -4.66 -6.47 -19.54
CA ASN A 111 -5.75 -7.40 -19.35
C ASN A 111 -6.13 -8.02 -20.70
N TYR A 112 -6.73 -9.21 -20.62
CA TYR A 112 -7.21 -9.92 -21.80
C TYR A 112 -8.72 -9.76 -21.91
N ASP A 113 -9.17 -9.26 -23.05
CA ASP A 113 -10.56 -9.30 -23.45
C ASP A 113 -10.70 -10.36 -24.54
N GLY A 114 -11.00 -11.59 -24.13
CA GLY A 114 -10.85 -12.77 -24.96
C GLY A 114 -9.39 -12.97 -25.39
N THR A 115 -9.11 -12.81 -26.68
CA THR A 115 -7.75 -12.93 -27.25
C THR A 115 -7.02 -11.59 -27.38
N ALA A 116 -7.72 -10.46 -27.20
CA ALA A 116 -7.13 -9.14 -27.39
C ALA A 116 -6.47 -8.65 -26.10
N LYS A 117 -5.21 -8.22 -26.21
CA LYS A 117 -4.51 -7.50 -25.15
C LYS A 117 -4.98 -6.06 -25.14
N ARG A 118 -5.52 -5.60 -24.01
CA ARG A 118 -5.85 -4.18 -23.80
C ARG A 118 -5.28 -3.68 -22.48
N THR A 119 -4.91 -2.41 -22.47
CA THR A 119 -4.64 -1.66 -21.23
C THR A 119 -5.88 -0.86 -20.86
N LEU A 120 -5.94 -0.43 -19.61
CA LEU A 120 -6.92 0.55 -19.17
C LEU A 120 -6.54 1.95 -19.65
N SER A 121 -7.56 2.75 -19.94
CA SER A 121 -7.49 4.21 -20.10
C SER A 121 -7.33 4.89 -18.73
N ALA A 122 -7.00 6.19 -18.74
CA ALA A 122 -6.87 6.97 -17.51
C ALA A 122 -8.17 7.01 -16.70
N ASP A 123 -9.34 7.10 -17.35
CA ASP A 123 -10.63 7.09 -16.66
C ASP A 123 -10.95 5.72 -16.08
N GLU A 124 -10.66 4.64 -16.80
CA GLU A 124 -10.79 3.27 -16.26
C GLU A 124 -9.87 3.04 -15.06
N PHE A 125 -8.66 3.60 -15.04
CA PHE A 125 -7.80 3.56 -13.86
C PHE A 125 -8.35 4.38 -12.68
N ARG A 126 -9.00 5.52 -12.93
CA ARG A 126 -9.66 6.30 -11.85
C ARG A 126 -10.81 5.52 -11.24
N GLU A 127 -11.62 4.87 -12.08
CA GLU A 127 -12.74 4.06 -11.60
C GLU A 127 -12.26 2.80 -10.88
N LEU A 128 -11.21 2.13 -11.37
CA LEU A 128 -10.57 1.03 -10.66
C LEU A 128 -10.02 1.47 -9.29
N GLY A 129 -9.37 2.63 -9.24
CA GLY A 129 -8.91 3.23 -8.00
C GLY A 129 -10.05 3.50 -7.03
N ARG A 130 -11.12 4.15 -7.51
CA ARG A 130 -12.35 4.41 -6.75
C ARG A 130 -12.95 3.14 -6.18
N GLU A 131 -13.00 2.07 -6.96
CA GLU A 131 -13.56 0.78 -6.53
C GLU A 131 -12.81 0.22 -5.31
N TYR A 132 -11.49 0.07 -5.39
CA TYR A 132 -10.68 -0.45 -4.28
C TYR A 132 -10.75 0.43 -3.03
N LEU A 133 -10.68 1.75 -3.24
CA LEU A 133 -10.74 2.73 -2.15
C LEU A 133 -12.12 2.76 -1.47
N THR A 134 -13.21 2.71 -2.26
CA THR A 134 -14.57 2.64 -1.73
C THR A 134 -14.78 1.35 -0.95
N ARG A 135 -14.30 0.23 -1.49
CA ARG A 135 -14.34 -1.06 -0.80
C ARG A 135 -13.60 -1.02 0.54
N LEU A 136 -12.42 -0.39 0.58
CA LEU A 136 -11.67 -0.23 1.83
C LEU A 136 -12.50 0.45 2.92
N ILE A 137 -13.10 1.61 2.65
CA ILE A 137 -13.83 2.36 3.68
C ILE A 137 -15.20 1.77 4.02
N THR A 138 -15.77 0.98 3.10
CA THR A 138 -17.05 0.29 3.28
C THR A 138 -16.88 -0.96 4.12
N ASP A 139 -15.93 -1.82 3.75
CA ASP A 139 -15.70 -3.10 4.41
C ASP A 139 -14.89 -2.92 5.70
N TYR A 140 -14.03 -1.89 5.77
CA TYR A 140 -13.10 -1.64 6.87
C TYR A 140 -13.19 -0.19 7.37
N PRO A 141 -14.33 0.20 7.97
CA PRO A 141 -14.57 1.59 8.36
C PRO A 141 -13.63 2.12 9.45
N ASN A 142 -12.92 1.24 10.17
CA ASN A 142 -11.94 1.61 11.20
C ASN A 142 -10.48 1.55 10.70
N SER A 143 -10.28 1.43 9.39
CA SER A 143 -8.94 1.34 8.80
C SER A 143 -8.08 2.57 9.13
N SER A 144 -6.78 2.35 9.37
CA SER A 144 -5.81 3.44 9.50
C SER A 144 -5.69 4.29 8.23
N PHE A 145 -6.12 3.77 7.08
CA PHE A 145 -6.08 4.48 5.80
C PHE A 145 -7.33 5.35 5.56
N ARG A 146 -8.39 5.20 6.36
CA ARG A 146 -9.70 5.80 6.10
C ARG A 146 -9.63 7.27 5.71
N LYS A 147 -8.98 8.09 6.55
CA LYS A 147 -8.92 9.54 6.35
C LYS A 147 -8.32 9.91 5.00
N GLN A 148 -7.19 9.28 4.65
CA GLN A 148 -6.52 9.51 3.36
C GLN A 148 -7.45 9.10 2.22
N VAL A 149 -8.09 7.93 2.33
CA VAL A 149 -8.99 7.41 1.30
C VAL A 149 -10.21 8.32 1.08
N GLU A 150 -10.80 8.86 2.15
CA GLU A 150 -11.90 9.83 2.04
C GLU A 150 -11.47 11.11 1.31
N GLU A 151 -10.26 11.60 1.58
CA GLU A 151 -9.69 12.76 0.89
C GLU A 151 -9.48 12.46 -0.61
N ASP A 152 -8.93 11.30 -0.94
CA ASP A 152 -8.67 10.89 -2.33
C ASP A 152 -9.98 10.68 -3.11
N LEU A 153 -10.98 10.03 -2.52
CA LEU A 153 -12.30 9.86 -3.13
C LEU A 153 -13.02 11.19 -3.34
N ALA A 154 -12.91 12.13 -2.39
CA ALA A 154 -13.46 13.47 -2.53
C ALA A 154 -12.77 14.25 -3.66
N ALA A 155 -11.45 14.10 -3.83
CA ALA A 155 -10.71 14.71 -4.92
C ALA A 155 -11.17 14.19 -6.29
N LEU A 156 -11.54 12.91 -6.40
CA LEU A 156 -12.09 12.33 -7.62
C LEU A 156 -13.50 12.88 -7.96
N GLY A 157 -14.34 13.13 -6.96
CA GLY A 157 -15.68 13.71 -7.13
C GLY A 157 -15.66 15.23 -7.38
N SER A 158 -14.59 15.91 -6.96
CA SER A 158 -14.40 17.36 -7.10
C SER A 158 -13.70 17.76 -8.41
N GLY A 159 -13.58 16.83 -9.36
CA GLY A 159 -12.93 17.02 -10.65
C GLY A 159 -13.55 18.15 -11.47
N LYS A 160 -13.03 19.36 -11.29
CA LYS A 160 -13.18 20.50 -12.22
C LYS A 160 -12.82 20.02 -13.62
N VAL A 161 -13.75 20.22 -14.56
CA VAL A 161 -13.51 20.20 -16.00
C VAL A 161 -12.25 21.03 -16.27
N LYS A 162 -11.13 20.39 -16.59
CA LYS A 162 -10.00 21.09 -17.21
C LYS A 162 -10.47 21.46 -18.61
N THR A 163 -10.99 22.67 -18.77
CA THR A 163 -11.22 23.29 -20.06
C THR A 163 -9.87 23.33 -20.78
N GLU A 164 -9.69 22.45 -21.77
CA GLU A 164 -8.60 22.57 -22.74
C GLU A 164 -8.75 23.91 -23.46
N ASN A 165 -7.93 24.89 -23.10
CA ASN A 165 -7.68 26.02 -23.98
C ASN A 165 -6.87 25.52 -25.18
N ARG A 166 -7.56 25.00 -26.20
CA ARG A 166 -7.02 24.91 -27.55
C ARG A 166 -6.80 26.32 -28.05
N LYS A 167 -5.54 26.75 -28.07
CA LYS A 167 -5.08 27.86 -28.91
C LYS A 167 -5.43 27.54 -30.37
N LYS A 168 -6.24 28.39 -30.97
CA LYS A 168 -6.18 28.74 -32.39
C LYS A 168 -6.28 30.26 -32.49
#